data_AF-A0A4D4LT27-F1
#
_entry.id   AF-A0A4D4LT27-F1
#
_cell.length_a   1.000
_cell.length_b   1.000
_cell.length_c   1.000
_cell.angle_alpha   90.00
_cell.angle_beta   90.00
_cell.angle_gamma   90.00
#
_symmetry.space_group_name_H-M   'P 1'
#
loop_
_entity.id
_entity.type
_entity.pdbx_description
1 polymer ?
#
loop_
_entity_poly.entity_id
_entity_poly.type
_entity_poly.pdbx_seq_one_letter_code
_entity_poly.pdbx_strand_id
1 'polypeptide(L)'
;MLHGTGTPLNDEAESTALGTVFGGLDPSPYMTAIKSMTGHTAGASGLHSLVAAVDVLRTGTIPPTVYLDDPVEAVAGFRLVRGTAERASAPLRIAQIDSFGFGGLNAVAVVERVDGPPASEEGAGQ
;
A
#
# COMPACT_ATOMS: atom_id res chain seq x y z
N MET A 1 0.67 -0.89 -1.20
CA MET A 1 1.72 0.13 -0.97
C MET A 1 2.56 0.17 -2.22
N LEU A 2 2.43 1.24 -2.98
CA LEU A 2 3.14 1.42 -4.24
C LEU A 2 4.63 1.67 -3.95
N HIS A 3 5.49 1.30 -4.89
CA HIS A 3 6.86 1.75 -4.93
C HIS A 3 6.90 3.28 -5.06
N GLY A 4 6.22 3.86 -6.04
CA GLY A 4 5.92 5.29 -6.18
C GLY A 4 7.12 6.20 -5.89
N THR A 5 8.15 6.14 -6.75
CA THR A 5 9.34 7.00 -6.61
C THR A 5 9.09 8.44 -7.05
N GLY A 6 7.99 8.73 -7.74
CA GLY A 6 7.75 10.06 -8.31
C GLY A 6 8.59 10.31 -9.55
N THR A 7 9.20 9.27 -10.13
CA THR A 7 10.02 9.40 -11.34
C THR A 7 9.19 8.99 -12.55
N PRO A 8 9.18 9.78 -13.64
CA PRO A 8 8.24 9.56 -14.75
C PRO A 8 8.26 8.12 -15.29
N LEU A 9 9.46 7.56 -15.53
CA LEU A 9 9.61 6.21 -16.08
C LEU A 9 9.20 5.11 -15.10
N ASN A 10 9.48 5.27 -13.80
CA ASN A 10 9.02 4.28 -12.81
C ASN A 10 7.50 4.32 -12.70
N ASP A 11 6.94 5.52 -12.55
CA ASP A 11 5.53 5.67 -12.26
C ASP A 11 4.67 5.21 -13.46
N GLU A 12 5.14 5.40 -14.69
CA GLU A 12 4.51 4.82 -15.89
C GLU A 12 4.61 3.28 -15.93
N ALA A 13 5.79 2.72 -15.63
CA ALA A 13 6.00 1.27 -15.62
C ALA A 13 5.18 0.58 -14.51
N GLU A 14 5.19 1.16 -13.30
CA GLU A 14 4.40 0.71 -12.17
C GLU A 14 2.90 0.82 -12.46
N SER A 15 2.45 1.93 -13.06
CA SER A 15 1.05 2.10 -13.49
C SER A 15 0.61 1.02 -14.47
N THR A 16 1.46 0.67 -15.43
CA THR A 16 1.21 -0.41 -16.39
C THR A 16 1.08 -1.77 -15.69
N ALA A 17 1.96 -2.06 -14.72
CA ALA A 17 1.90 -3.28 -13.93
C ALA A 17 0.61 -3.35 -13.10
N LEU A 18 0.20 -2.25 -12.46
CA LEU A 18 -1.05 -2.17 -11.72
C LEU A 18 -2.27 -2.39 -12.62
N GLY A 19 -2.29 -1.78 -13.80
CA GLY A 19 -3.31 -2.01 -14.83
C GLY A 19 -3.42 -3.48 -15.24
N THR A 20 -2.29 -4.16 -15.35
CA THR A 20 -2.24 -5.59 -15.74
C THR A 20 -2.74 -6.51 -14.62
N VAL A 21 -2.39 -6.22 -13.36
CA VAL A 21 -2.68 -7.10 -12.22
C VAL A 21 -4.06 -6.84 -11.62
N PHE A 22 -4.45 -5.57 -11.51
CA PHE A 22 -5.66 -5.15 -10.81
C PHE A 22 -6.72 -4.53 -11.74
N GLY A 23 -6.43 -4.39 -13.04
CA GLY A 23 -7.39 -3.88 -14.02
C GLY A 23 -8.68 -4.71 -14.03
N GLY A 24 -9.82 -4.03 -13.99
CA GLY A 24 -11.14 -4.65 -13.98
C GLY A 24 -11.63 -5.15 -12.62
N LEU A 25 -10.84 -5.02 -11.54
CA LEU A 25 -11.33 -5.27 -10.18
C LEU A 25 -12.22 -4.13 -9.70
N ASP A 26 -13.42 -4.48 -9.21
CA ASP A 26 -14.37 -3.54 -8.62
C ASP A 26 -14.89 -4.09 -7.28
N PRO A 27 -14.63 -3.42 -6.13
CA PRO A 27 -13.78 -2.24 -6.01
C PRO A 27 -12.29 -2.58 -6.17
N SER A 28 -11.54 -1.68 -6.80
CA SER A 28 -10.08 -1.80 -6.83
C SER A 28 -9.45 -1.63 -5.44
N PRO A 29 -8.25 -2.20 -5.19
CA PRO A 29 -7.53 -2.02 -3.93
C PRO A 29 -7.23 -0.55 -3.63
N TYR A 30 -7.18 -0.18 -2.35
CA TYR A 30 -6.62 1.10 -1.93
C TYR A 30 -5.12 1.16 -2.28
N MET A 31 -4.69 2.28 -2.86
CA MET A 31 -3.32 2.49 -3.29
C MET A 31 -2.74 3.78 -2.68
N THR A 32 -1.52 3.68 -2.17
CA THR A 32 -0.78 4.80 -1.55
C THR A 32 0.72 4.61 -1.69
N ALA A 33 1.47 5.70 -1.82
CA ALA A 33 2.93 5.75 -1.93
C ALA A 33 3.53 6.59 -0.79
N ILE A 34 4.14 5.92 0.20
CA ILE A 34 4.67 6.56 1.41
C ILE A 34 5.85 7.50 1.12
N LYS A 35 6.61 7.25 0.06
CA LYS A 35 7.76 8.08 -0.34
C LYS A 35 7.38 9.53 -0.60
N SER A 36 6.12 9.80 -0.98
CA SER A 36 5.62 11.16 -1.14
C SER A 36 5.71 11.99 0.15
N MET A 37 5.57 11.36 1.32
CA MET A 37 5.64 12.03 2.62
C MET A 37 7.03 11.95 3.26
N THR A 38 7.80 10.91 2.94
CA THR A 38 9.00 10.55 3.71
C THR A 38 10.30 10.60 2.91
N GLY A 39 10.20 10.87 1.61
CA GLY A 39 11.31 10.71 0.68
C GLY A 39 11.69 9.24 0.44
N HIS A 40 12.69 9.03 -0.42
CA HIS A 40 13.20 7.71 -0.74
C HIS A 40 14.33 7.32 0.22
N THR A 41 14.06 6.40 1.14
CA THR A 41 15.01 5.94 2.18
C THR A 41 15.94 4.83 1.68
N ALA A 42 16.17 4.75 0.37
CA ALA A 42 16.97 3.72 -0.29
C ALA A 42 16.62 2.30 0.20
N GLY A 43 17.60 1.56 0.72
CA GLY A 43 17.43 0.18 1.20
C GLY A 43 16.36 -0.01 2.28
N ALA A 44 15.98 1.04 3.01
CA ALA A 44 14.91 0.97 4.01
C ALA A 44 13.50 1.19 3.44
N SER A 45 13.34 1.50 2.14
CA SER A 45 12.05 1.89 1.56
C SER A 45 10.99 0.80 1.64
N GLY A 46 11.39 -0.46 1.40
CA GLY A 46 10.50 -1.61 1.51
C GLY A 46 10.02 -1.82 2.95
N LEU A 47 10.95 -1.77 3.92
CA LEU A 47 10.62 -1.91 5.34
C LEU A 47 9.73 -0.77 5.83
N HIS A 48 9.97 0.46 5.40
CA HIS A 48 9.14 1.60 5.77
C HIS A 48 7.70 1.41 5.26
N SER A 49 7.56 0.95 4.02
CA SER A 49 6.25 0.65 3.41
C SER A 49 5.55 -0.51 4.12
N LEU A 50 6.30 -1.51 4.59
CA LEU A 50 5.76 -2.61 5.40
C LEU A 50 5.25 -2.13 6.76
N VAL A 51 6.01 -1.30 7.48
CA VAL A 51 5.56 -0.72 8.76
C VAL A 51 4.28 0.08 8.57
N ALA A 52 4.23 0.91 7.53
CA ALA A 52 3.01 1.64 7.18
C ALA A 52 1.86 0.71 6.80
N ALA A 53 2.10 -0.36 6.04
CA ALA A 53 1.08 -1.36 5.69
C ALA A 53 0.49 -2.05 6.92
N VAL A 54 1.33 -2.43 7.89
CA VAL A 54 0.89 -3.01 9.15
C VAL A 54 0.01 -2.02 9.92
N ASP A 55 0.40 -0.75 9.96
CA ASP A 55 -0.42 0.28 10.60
C ASP A 55 -1.75 0.51 9.89
N VAL A 56 -1.76 0.49 8.56
CA VAL A 56 -2.97 0.54 7.72
C VAL A 56 -3.89 -0.64 8.01
N LEU A 57 -3.37 -1.87 8.08
CA LEU A 57 -4.17 -3.07 8.39
C LEU A 57 -4.73 -3.05 9.83
N ARG A 58 -3.94 -2.53 10.77
CA ARG A 58 -4.32 -2.41 12.18
C ARG A 58 -5.40 -1.36 12.37
N THR A 59 -5.16 -0.17 11.85
CA THR A 59 -6.04 0.98 12.07
C THR A 59 -7.21 0.92 11.12
N GLY A 60 -7.01 0.62 9.84
CA GLY A 60 -7.97 0.81 8.75
C GLY A 60 -7.88 2.21 8.11
N THR A 61 -6.85 2.99 8.41
CA THR A 61 -6.64 4.33 7.86
C THR A 61 -5.49 4.31 6.86
N ILE A 62 -5.75 4.72 5.62
CA ILE A 62 -4.78 4.72 4.53
C ILE A 62 -4.20 6.14 4.40
N PRO A 63 -2.86 6.32 4.51
CA PRO A 63 -2.25 7.63 4.33
C PRO A 63 -2.34 8.08 2.86
N PRO A 64 -2.33 9.39 2.60
CA PRO A 64 -2.34 9.89 1.24
C PRO A 64 -0.99 9.71 0.55
N THR A 65 -1.03 9.57 -0.77
CA THR A 65 0.06 10.03 -1.62
C THR A 65 -0.06 11.55 -1.73
N VAL A 66 0.88 12.29 -1.14
CA VAL A 66 0.90 13.77 -1.20
C VAL A 66 1.55 14.24 -2.51
N TYR A 67 1.23 15.45 -2.95
CA TYR A 67 1.69 16.05 -4.22
C TYR A 67 1.28 15.28 -5.48
N LEU A 68 0.25 14.44 -5.40
CA LEU A 68 -0.32 13.70 -6.55
C LEU A 68 -1.52 14.45 -7.14
N ASP A 69 -1.23 15.55 -7.85
CA ASP A 69 -2.27 16.38 -8.49
C ASP A 69 -2.79 15.72 -9.77
N ASP A 70 -1.88 15.25 -10.63
CA ASP A 70 -2.16 14.63 -11.92
C ASP A 70 -1.59 13.21 -11.98
N PRO A 71 -2.38 12.16 -11.65
CA PRO A 71 -1.92 10.78 -11.72
C PRO A 71 -1.78 10.31 -13.17
N VAL A 72 -0.89 9.35 -13.40
CA VAL A 72 -0.76 8.68 -14.71
C VAL A 72 -2.14 8.12 -15.12
N GLU A 73 -2.56 8.39 -16.36
CA GLU A 73 -3.91 8.06 -16.88
C GLU A 73 -4.28 6.58 -16.65
N ALA A 74 -3.31 5.68 -16.86
CA ALA A 74 -3.48 4.24 -16.65
C ALA A 74 -3.91 3.85 -15.23
N VAL A 75 -3.67 4.72 -14.24
CA VAL A 75 -4.07 4.50 -12.85
C VAL A 75 -5.09 5.51 -12.30
N ALA A 76 -5.56 6.45 -13.13
CA ALA A 76 -6.53 7.46 -12.71
C ALA A 76 -7.87 6.85 -12.25
N GLY A 77 -8.23 5.67 -12.76
CA GLY A 77 -9.42 4.91 -12.36
C GLY A 77 -9.26 4.03 -11.12
N PHE A 78 -8.04 3.89 -10.57
CA PHE A 78 -7.82 3.12 -9.34
C PHE A 78 -8.11 3.97 -8.09
N ARG A 79 -8.25 3.29 -6.95
CA ARG A 79 -8.47 3.92 -5.66
C ARG A 79 -7.17 4.47 -5.05
N LEU A 80 -6.60 5.48 -5.70
CA LEU A 80 -5.46 6.25 -5.21
C LEU A 80 -5.93 7.19 -4.08
N VAL A 81 -5.35 7.03 -2.88
CA VAL A 81 -5.62 7.93 -1.75
C VAL A 81 -4.76 9.18 -1.90
N ARG A 82 -5.39 10.36 -2.03
CA ARG A 82 -4.74 11.63 -2.39
C ARG A 82 -5.07 12.75 -1.41
N GLY A 83 -4.11 13.64 -1.17
CA GLY A 83 -4.29 14.87 -0.38
C GLY A 83 -4.42 14.65 1.13
N THR A 84 -5.40 13.85 1.56
CA THR A 84 -5.66 13.52 2.98
C THR A 84 -5.84 12.02 3.18
N ALA A 85 -5.61 11.55 4.40
CA ALA A 85 -5.81 10.14 4.74
C ALA A 85 -7.28 9.73 4.58
N GLU A 86 -7.52 8.49 4.14
CA GLU A 86 -8.84 7.92 3.92
C GLU A 86 -9.10 6.77 4.90
N ARG A 87 -10.34 6.66 5.38
CA ARG A 87 -10.77 5.53 6.21
C ARG A 87 -11.31 4.40 5.33
N ALA A 88 -10.85 3.18 5.57
CA ALA A 88 -11.35 2.01 4.88
C ALA A 88 -12.85 1.80 5.14
N SER A 89 -13.64 1.49 4.09
CA SER A 89 -15.07 1.21 4.21
C SER A 89 -15.37 -0.15 4.84
N ALA A 90 -14.39 -1.05 4.87
CA ALA A 90 -14.44 -2.35 5.50
C ALA A 90 -13.07 -2.69 6.11
N PRO A 91 -12.98 -3.62 7.07
CA PRO A 91 -11.70 -4.07 7.62
C PRO A 91 -10.76 -4.57 6.51
N LEU A 92 -9.55 -4.00 6.48
CA LEU A 92 -8.50 -4.45 5.56
C LEU A 92 -7.81 -5.68 6.15
N ARG A 93 -7.70 -6.74 5.35
CA ARG A 93 -7.01 -7.98 5.73
C ARG A 93 -5.66 -8.16 5.06
N ILE A 94 -5.51 -7.71 3.82
CA ILE A 94 -4.32 -7.98 3.02
C ILE A 94 -3.72 -6.65 2.56
N ALA A 95 -2.40 -6.55 2.60
CA ALA A 95 -1.65 -5.45 2.00
C ALA A 95 -0.51 -6.00 1.15
N GLN A 96 -0.37 -5.46 -0.06
CA GLN A 96 0.80 -5.67 -0.92
C GLN A 96 1.78 -4.52 -0.75
N ILE A 97 3.09 -4.82 -0.79
CA ILE A 97 4.18 -3.86 -0.75
C ILE A 97 5.07 -4.08 -1.95
N ASP A 98 5.20 -3.04 -2.77
CA ASP A 98 5.99 -3.04 -4.00
C ASP A 98 7.31 -2.29 -3.77
N SER A 99 8.43 -2.92 -4.15
CA SER A 99 9.76 -2.32 -4.03
C SER A 99 10.63 -2.65 -5.25
N PHE A 100 10.87 -1.64 -6.10
CA PHE A 100 11.62 -1.78 -7.35
C PHE A 100 12.94 -1.03 -7.27
N GLY A 101 14.04 -1.78 -7.18
CA GLY A 101 15.38 -1.25 -7.04
C GLY A 101 16.09 -1.07 -8.39
N PHE A 102 17.16 -0.26 -8.36
CA PHE A 102 18.06 -0.12 -9.50
C PHE A 102 18.63 -1.47 -9.95
N GLY A 103 18.92 -1.58 -11.25
CA GLY A 103 19.45 -2.82 -11.84
C GLY A 103 18.40 -3.92 -12.05
N GLY A 104 17.10 -3.59 -11.96
CA GLY A 104 16.01 -4.54 -12.18
C GLY A 104 15.71 -5.43 -10.97
N LEU A 105 16.13 -5.02 -9.77
CA LEU A 105 15.90 -5.77 -8.53
C LEU A 105 14.50 -5.49 -7.99
N ASN A 106 13.55 -6.35 -8.33
CA ASN A 106 12.15 -6.17 -7.95
C ASN A 106 11.75 -7.14 -6.84
N ALA A 107 11.05 -6.63 -5.83
CA ALA A 107 10.47 -7.40 -4.75
C ALA A 107 9.02 -6.99 -4.48
N VAL A 108 8.17 -7.98 -4.25
CA VAL A 108 6.77 -7.80 -3.84
C VAL A 108 6.55 -8.64 -2.59
N ALA A 109 6.02 -8.02 -1.54
CA ALA A 109 5.60 -8.71 -0.32
C ALA A 109 4.09 -8.59 -0.16
N VAL A 110 3.42 -9.67 0.21
CA VAL A 110 2.01 -9.68 0.56
C VAL A 110 1.90 -10.09 2.02
N VAL A 111 1.25 -9.27 2.83
CA VAL A 111 1.04 -9.51 4.25
C VAL A 111 -0.44 -9.58 4.56
N GLU A 112 -0.79 -10.50 5.46
CA GLU A 112 -2.15 -10.67 5.95
C GLU A 112 -2.22 -10.32 7.44
N ARG A 113 -3.29 -9.62 7.83
CA ARG A 113 -3.69 -9.42 9.21
C ARG A 113 -4.20 -10.74 9.78
N VAL A 114 -3.50 -11.23 10.80
CA VAL A 114 -3.97 -12.34 11.63
C VAL A 114 -4.76 -11.76 12.79
N ASP A 115 -6.01 -12.18 12.94
CA ASP A 115 -6.77 -11.88 14.15
C ASP A 115 -6.09 -12.63 15.31
N GLY A 116 -5.88 -11.96 16.45
CA GLY A 116 -5.23 -12.57 17.61
C GLY A 116 -5.90 -13.90 17.97
N PRO A 117 -5.17 -14.84 18.63
CA PRO A 117 -5.80 -16.06 19.11
C PRO A 117 -7.09 -15.69 19.86
N PRO A 118 -8.19 -16.46 19.70
CA PRO A 118 -9.41 -16.22 20.46
C PRO A 118 -9.01 -16.05 21.92
N ALA A 119 -9.54 -15.01 22.57
CA ALA A 119 -9.22 -14.71 23.96
C ALA A 119 -9.26 -16.02 24.75
N SER A 120 -8.13 -16.43 25.31
CA SER A 120 -8.08 -17.61 26.16
C SER A 120 -9.13 -17.41 27.25
N GLU A 121 -9.96 -18.43 27.48
CA GLU A 121 -10.90 -18.47 28.61
C GLU A 121 -10.11 -18.53 29.93
N GLU A 122 -9.44 -17.43 30.30
CA GLU A 122 -8.93 -17.23 31.64
C GLU A 122 -10.12 -16.82 32.52
N GLY A 123 -10.75 -17.81 33.17
CA GLY A 123 -11.72 -17.53 34.23
C GLY A 123 -12.82 -18.55 34.46
N ALA A 124 -12.55 -19.84 34.43
CA ALA A 124 -13.45 -20.85 35.02
C ALA A 124 -12.65 -21.83 35.88
N GLY A 125 -12.10 -21.31 36.98
CA GLY A 125 -11.49 -22.10 38.04
C GLY A 125 -11.67 -21.37 39.36
N GLN A 126 -12.78 -21.66 40.03
CA GLN A 126 -13.01 -21.42 41.46
C GLN A 126 -12.14 -22.39 42.28
#